data_AF-A0A355QGX3-F1
#
_entry.id   AF-A0A355QGX3-F1
#
_cell.length_a   1.000
_cell.length_b   1.000
_cell.length_c   1.000
_cell.angle_alpha   90.00
_cell.angle_beta   90.00
_cell.angle_gamma   90.00
#
_symmetry.space_group_name_H-M   'P 1'
#
loop_
_entity.id
_entity.type
_entity.pdbx_description
1 polymer ?
#
loop_
_entity_poly.entity_id
_entity_poly.type
_entity_poly.pdbx_seq_one_letter_code
_entity_poly.pdbx_strand_id
1 'polypeptide(L)'
;MEEELVKMLLAVALGGVIGFERELHEKAAGVRTIILITLASTLFTLTSIEIAGNADPGRVAAQIVTGVGFLGGGVILKERGSVVGITTAATIWMAAAIGVAVGIGEYAVASATTAVAFLVLLALPALERHIATLSSQRYRVTCAGNGSHLDDVGALFAEAGLKVRRIVQTKAERRSRIEVNASG
;
A
#
# COMPACT_ATOMS: atom_id res chain seq x y z
N MET A 1 28.97 19.95 7.74
CA MET A 1 28.50 20.27 6.37
C MET A 1 28.72 19.16 5.36
N GLU A 2 29.93 18.66 5.11
CA GLU A 2 30.14 17.57 4.11
C GLU A 2 29.39 16.28 4.47
N GLU A 3 29.44 15.85 5.74
CA GLU A 3 28.73 14.66 6.20
C GLU A 3 27.19 14.80 6.11
N GLU A 4 26.65 15.96 6.49
CA GLU A 4 25.21 16.25 6.39
C GLU A 4 24.71 16.18 4.94
N LEU A 5 25.51 16.69 3.99
CA LEU A 5 25.18 16.61 2.56
C LEU A 5 25.14 15.16 2.09
N VAL A 6 26.10 14.33 2.52
CA VAL A 6 26.10 12.89 2.21
C VAL A 6 24.86 12.21 2.78
N LYS A 7 24.45 12.53 4.02
CA LYS A 7 23.21 12.03 4.62
C LYS A 7 21.99 12.42 3.79
N MET A 8 21.89 13.67 3.38
CA MET A 8 20.78 14.14 2.54
C MET A 8 20.74 13.45 1.17
N LEU A 9 21.89 13.29 0.52
CA LEU A 9 21.98 12.58 -0.76
C LEU A 9 21.61 11.10 -0.62
N LEU A 10 22.04 10.45 0.46
CA LEU A 10 21.66 9.07 0.76
C LEU A 10 20.15 8.96 1.01
N ALA A 11 19.56 9.89 1.76
CA ALA A 11 18.11 9.92 1.99
C ALA A 11 17.33 10.05 0.68
N VAL A 12 17.78 10.93 -0.23
CA VAL A 12 17.21 11.07 -1.58
C VAL A 12 17.34 9.77 -2.37
N ALA A 13 18.48 9.09 -2.32
CA ALA A 13 18.70 7.83 -3.02
C ALA A 13 17.77 6.72 -2.48
N LEU A 14 17.72 6.50 -1.17
CA LEU A 14 16.89 5.47 -0.53
C LEU A 14 15.40 5.74 -0.71
N GLY A 15 14.97 7.00 -0.54
CA GLY A 15 13.60 7.42 -0.82
C GLY A 15 13.24 7.27 -2.29
N GLY A 16 14.20 7.54 -3.19
CA GLY A 16 14.04 7.35 -4.63
C GLY A 16 13.79 5.89 -5.01
N VAL A 17 14.49 4.93 -4.40
CA VAL A 17 14.30 3.49 -4.64
C VAL A 17 12.86 3.06 -4.34
N ILE A 18 12.35 3.41 -3.16
CA ILE A 18 10.97 3.09 -2.78
C ILE A 18 9.98 3.85 -3.66
N GLY A 19 10.20 5.15 -3.84
CA GLY A 19 9.32 6.00 -4.62
C GLY A 19 9.21 5.58 -6.09
N PHE A 20 10.29 5.05 -6.68
CA PHE A 20 10.32 4.58 -8.06
C PHE A 20 9.37 3.42 -8.29
N GLU A 21 9.43 2.40 -7.43
CA GLU A 21 8.50 1.28 -7.51
C GLU A 21 7.06 1.71 -7.22
N ARG A 22 6.85 2.78 -6.44
CA ARG A 22 5.52 3.35 -6.22
C ARG A 22 4.96 4.12 -7.41
N GLU A 23 5.79 4.89 -8.10
CA GLU A 23 5.42 5.59 -9.34
C GLU A 23 5.12 4.61 -10.47
N LEU A 24 5.95 3.56 -10.63
CA LEU A 24 5.74 2.52 -11.64
C LEU A 24 4.40 1.79 -11.51
N HIS A 25 3.87 1.69 -10.29
CA HIS A 25 2.59 1.05 -10.01
C HIS A 25 1.45 2.06 -9.81
N GLU A 26 1.64 3.31 -10.25
CA GLU A 26 0.65 4.40 -10.22
C GLU A 26 0.02 4.61 -8.84
N LYS A 27 0.82 4.49 -7.77
CA LYS A 27 0.34 4.70 -6.40
C LYS A 27 0.30 6.19 -6.06
N ALA A 28 -0.61 6.56 -5.16
CA ALA A 28 -0.87 7.95 -4.79
C ALA A 28 0.36 8.73 -4.23
N ALA A 29 1.34 8.03 -3.65
CA ALA A 29 2.62 8.62 -3.24
C ALA A 29 3.76 8.00 -4.05
N GLY A 30 4.22 8.73 -5.07
CA GLY A 30 5.29 8.32 -5.97
C GLY A 30 6.68 8.87 -5.60
N VAL A 31 7.57 8.97 -6.58
CA VAL A 31 9.00 9.29 -6.37
C VAL A 31 9.20 10.59 -5.59
N ARG A 32 8.55 11.67 -6.06
CA ARG A 32 8.75 13.01 -5.49
C ARG A 32 8.31 13.07 -4.03
N THR A 33 7.16 12.48 -3.73
CA THR A 33 6.59 12.48 -2.38
C THR A 33 7.48 11.72 -1.40
N ILE A 34 7.92 10.51 -1.77
CA ILE A 34 8.75 9.67 -0.90
C ILE A 34 10.14 10.29 -0.68
N ILE A 35 10.75 10.89 -1.71
CA ILE A 35 12.02 11.63 -1.58
C ILE A 35 11.86 12.82 -0.62
N LEU A 36 10.80 13.60 -0.74
CA LEU A 36 10.59 14.76 0.14
C LEU A 36 10.37 14.34 1.59
N ILE A 37 9.66 13.24 1.85
CA ILE A 37 9.45 12.73 3.21
C ILE A 37 10.75 12.21 3.84
N THR A 38 11.52 11.42 3.10
CA THR A 38 12.83 10.91 3.57
C THR A 38 13.78 12.06 3.86
N LEU A 39 13.95 12.97 2.90
CA LEU A 39 14.84 14.13 3.03
C LEU A 39 14.43 15.06 4.18
N ALA A 40 13.13 15.38 4.30
CA ALA A 40 12.64 16.24 5.39
C ALA A 40 12.86 15.58 6.76
N SER A 41 12.65 14.27 6.88
CA SER A 41 12.89 13.54 8.12
C SER A 41 14.37 13.53 8.48
N THR A 42 15.27 13.31 7.52
CA THR A 42 16.72 13.43 7.71
C THR A 42 17.11 14.83 8.17
N LEU A 43 16.60 15.87 7.51
CA LEU A 43 16.88 17.26 7.89
C LEU A 43 16.41 17.56 9.31
N PHE A 44 15.17 17.20 9.67
CA PHE A 44 14.66 17.42 11.02
C PHE A 44 15.44 16.67 12.09
N THR A 45 15.89 15.44 11.81
CA THR A 45 16.75 14.69 12.72
C THR A 45 18.10 15.37 12.91
N LEU A 46 18.75 15.83 11.83
CA LEU A 46 20.02 16.56 11.91
C LEU A 46 19.87 17.85 12.71
N THR A 47 18.85 18.65 12.40
CA THR A 47 18.52 19.87 13.13
C THR A 47 18.22 19.59 14.60
N SER A 48 17.55 18.48 14.91
CA SER A 48 17.25 18.10 16.30
C SER A 48 18.50 17.74 17.09
N ILE A 49 19.46 17.03 16.49
CA ILE A 49 20.72 16.67 17.14
C ILE A 49 21.50 17.95 17.46
N GLU A 50 21.57 18.87 16.50
CA GLU A 50 22.27 20.15 16.65
C GLU A 50 21.64 21.03 17.74
N ILE A 51 20.29 21.18 17.74
CA ILE A 51 19.58 22.01 18.72
C ILE A 51 19.61 21.39 20.12
N ALA A 52 19.55 20.06 20.22
CA ALA A 52 19.45 19.39 21.52
C ALA A 52 20.70 19.61 22.38
N GLY A 53 21.90 19.68 21.79
CA GLY A 53 23.15 19.76 22.55
C GLY A 53 23.28 18.61 23.55
N ASN A 54 23.13 18.90 24.85
CA ASN A 54 23.13 17.89 25.92
C ASN A 54 21.74 17.35 26.31
N ALA A 55 20.66 17.86 25.71
CA ALA A 55 19.30 17.38 25.91
C ALA A 55 18.97 16.17 25.02
N ASP A 56 17.77 15.59 25.19
CA ASP A 56 17.32 14.45 24.39
C ASP A 56 16.87 14.87 22.97
N PRO A 57 17.59 14.48 21.90
CA PRO A 57 17.19 14.76 20.52
C PRO A 57 16.00 13.90 20.05
N GLY A 58 15.60 12.86 20.80
CA GLY A 58 14.51 11.95 20.47
C GLY A 58 13.15 12.63 20.36
N ARG A 59 12.97 13.82 20.95
CA ARG A 59 11.71 14.57 20.91
C ARG A 59 11.26 14.91 19.50
N VAL A 60 12.15 15.42 18.64
CA VAL A 60 11.78 15.76 17.25
C VAL A 60 11.50 14.50 16.45
N ALA A 61 12.27 13.42 16.66
CA ALA A 61 12.00 12.14 16.02
C ALA A 61 10.59 11.61 16.33
N ALA A 62 10.14 11.72 17.59
CA ALA A 62 8.77 11.37 17.98
C ALA A 62 7.71 12.26 17.28
N GLN A 63 8.00 13.54 17.06
CA GLN A 63 7.11 14.44 16.32
C GLN A 63 7.07 14.13 14.82
N ILE A 64 8.17 13.68 14.22
CA ILE A 64 8.18 13.21 12.82
C ILE A 64 7.21 12.03 12.65
N VAL A 65 7.28 11.03 13.54
CA VAL A 65 6.38 9.86 13.53
C VAL A 65 4.92 10.29 13.60
N THR A 66 4.62 11.26 14.47
CA THR A 66 3.27 11.78 14.66
C THR A 66 2.77 12.57 13.45
N GLY A 67 3.59 13.50 12.92
CA GLY A 67 3.24 14.34 11.78
C GLY A 67 3.07 13.55 10.48
N VAL A 68 3.92 12.55 10.24
CA VAL A 68 3.81 11.67 9.07
C VAL A 68 2.59 10.75 9.17
N GLY A 69 2.17 10.38 10.39
CA GLY A 69 0.91 9.67 10.62
C GLY A 69 -0.32 10.41 10.07
N PHE A 70 -0.33 11.74 10.17
CA PHE A 70 -1.40 12.56 9.57
C PHE A 70 -1.40 12.50 8.03
N LEU A 71 -0.22 12.60 7.40
CA LEU A 71 -0.08 12.46 5.94
C LEU A 71 -0.50 11.06 5.47
N GLY A 72 -0.11 10.02 6.22
CA GLY A 72 -0.51 8.64 5.97
C GLY A 72 -2.03 8.44 6.09
N GLY A 73 -2.67 9.01 7.12
CA GLY A 73 -4.12 8.98 7.25
C GLY A 73 -4.85 9.69 6.10
N GLY A 74 -4.29 10.80 5.60
CA GLY A 74 -4.85 11.58 4.50
C GLY A 74 -4.92 10.85 3.15
N VAL A 75 -4.10 9.81 2.95
CA VAL A 75 -4.13 8.99 1.71
C VAL A 75 -5.02 7.74 1.83
N ILE A 76 -5.59 7.47 3.01
CA ILE A 76 -6.49 6.33 3.22
C ILE A 76 -7.92 6.77 2.89
N LEU A 77 -8.49 6.16 1.85
CA LEU A 77 -9.82 6.50 1.35
C LEU A 77 -10.76 5.29 1.48
N LYS A 78 -12.03 5.56 1.83
CA LYS A 78 -13.08 4.55 1.87
C LYS A 78 -13.97 4.68 0.64
N GLU A 79 -13.94 3.66 -0.22
CA GLU A 79 -14.74 3.61 -1.45
C GLU A 79 -15.60 2.35 -1.49
N ARG A 80 -16.93 2.52 -1.59
CA ARG A 80 -17.93 1.47 -1.89
C ARG A 80 -17.69 0.12 -1.19
N GLY A 81 -17.41 0.15 0.12
CA GLY A 81 -17.20 -1.05 0.93
C GLY A 81 -15.76 -1.59 0.96
N SER A 82 -14.81 -0.89 0.35
CA SER A 82 -13.38 -1.18 0.38
C SER A 82 -12.58 0.01 0.91
N VAL A 83 -11.41 -0.26 1.49
CA VAL A 83 -10.46 0.78 1.94
C VAL A 83 -9.23 0.71 1.03
N VAL A 84 -8.85 1.85 0.47
CA VAL A 84 -7.71 1.99 -0.44
C VAL A 84 -6.66 2.89 0.21
N GLY A 85 -5.39 2.71 -0.17
CA GLY A 85 -4.30 3.59 0.27
C GLY A 85 -3.55 3.14 1.53
N ILE A 86 -3.92 2.01 2.14
CA ILE A 86 -3.26 1.48 3.35
C ILE A 86 -1.76 1.25 3.12
N THR A 87 -1.39 0.57 2.03
CA THR A 87 0.03 0.32 1.70
C THR A 87 0.77 1.62 1.39
N THR A 88 0.12 2.59 0.76
CA THR A 88 0.69 3.92 0.51
C THR A 88 0.96 4.65 1.82
N ALA A 89 0.02 4.63 2.76
CA ALA A 89 0.19 5.20 4.09
C ALA A 89 1.35 4.54 4.85
N ALA A 90 1.43 3.21 4.82
CA ALA A 90 2.55 2.47 5.41
C ALA A 90 3.89 2.81 4.75
N THR A 91 3.92 3.01 3.43
CA THR A 91 5.12 3.38 2.68
C THR A 91 5.59 4.79 3.06
N ILE A 92 4.67 5.75 3.20
CA ILE A 92 4.95 7.10 3.69
C ILE A 92 5.57 7.04 5.10
N TRP A 93 5.02 6.19 5.97
CA TRP A 93 5.52 6.01 7.33
C TRP A 93 6.92 5.38 7.35
N MET A 94 7.15 4.36 6.51
CA MET A 94 8.44 3.71 6.35
C MET A 94 9.50 4.69 5.81
N ALA A 95 9.14 5.52 4.85
CA ALA A 95 10.02 6.55 4.28
C ALA A 95 10.52 7.53 5.35
N ALA A 96 9.64 7.96 6.27
CA ALA A 96 10.05 8.82 7.37
C ALA A 96 11.02 8.13 8.32
N ALA A 97 10.76 6.87 8.68
CA ALA A 97 11.66 6.09 9.53
C ALA A 97 13.06 5.92 8.90
N ILE A 98 13.13 5.66 7.59
CA ILE A 98 14.40 5.60 6.84
C ILE A 98 15.12 6.94 6.90
N GLY A 99 14.41 8.05 6.70
CA GLY A 99 15.00 9.39 6.79
C GLY A 99 15.56 9.70 8.18
N VAL A 100 14.87 9.30 9.25
CA VAL A 100 15.37 9.42 10.63
C VAL A 100 16.62 8.59 10.84
N ALA A 101 16.63 7.32 10.39
CA ALA A 101 17.79 6.44 10.48
C ALA A 101 19.02 7.02 9.77
N VAL A 102 18.84 7.59 8.57
CA VAL A 102 19.92 8.30 7.85
C VAL A 102 20.39 9.53 8.62
N GLY A 103 19.46 10.30 9.22
CA GLY A 103 19.77 11.50 10.00
C GLY A 103 20.64 11.22 11.22
N ILE A 104 20.38 10.12 11.94
CA ILE A 104 21.22 9.70 13.09
C ILE A 104 22.53 9.01 12.68
N GLY A 105 22.73 8.72 11.39
CA GLY A 105 23.96 8.08 10.87
C GLY A 105 23.89 6.55 10.74
N GLU A 106 22.72 5.93 10.94
CA GLU A 106 22.52 4.48 10.88
C GLU A 106 22.34 3.99 9.42
N TYR A 107 23.38 4.15 8.59
CA TYR A 107 23.31 3.90 7.15
C TYR A 107 23.04 2.44 6.79
N ALA A 108 23.62 1.50 7.54
CA ALA A 108 23.42 0.07 7.32
C ALA A 108 21.96 -0.31 7.59
N VAL A 109 21.38 0.18 8.68
CA VAL A 109 19.98 -0.05 9.04
C VAL A 109 19.05 0.60 8.03
N ALA A 110 19.31 1.85 7.63
CA ALA A 110 18.51 2.55 6.63
C ALA A 110 18.51 1.80 5.28
N SER A 111 19.69 1.36 4.83
CA SER A 111 19.83 0.65 3.55
C SER A 111 19.18 -0.73 3.59
N ALA A 112 19.39 -1.50 4.66
CA ALA A 112 18.76 -2.81 4.86
C ALA A 112 17.24 -2.70 4.93
N THR A 113 16.73 -1.71 5.68
CA THR A 113 15.30 -1.44 5.79
C THR A 113 14.69 -1.06 4.43
N THR A 114 15.39 -0.22 3.66
CA THR A 114 14.98 0.15 2.30
C THR A 114 14.91 -1.08 1.40
N ALA A 115 15.91 -1.96 1.43
CA ALA A 115 15.95 -3.18 0.64
C ALA A 115 14.81 -4.13 1.03
N VAL A 116 14.58 -4.36 2.33
CA VAL A 116 13.48 -5.21 2.81
C VAL A 116 12.13 -4.62 2.43
N ALA A 117 11.91 -3.32 2.64
CA ALA A 117 10.68 -2.64 2.25
C ALA A 117 10.43 -2.78 0.74
N PHE A 118 11.44 -2.53 -0.09
CA PHE A 118 11.36 -2.67 -1.54
C PHE A 118 11.01 -4.11 -1.95
N LEU A 119 11.64 -5.12 -1.33
CA LEU A 119 11.33 -6.53 -1.59
C LEU A 119 9.89 -6.89 -1.22
N VAL A 120 9.40 -6.42 -0.08
CA VAL A 120 8.01 -6.61 0.35
C VAL A 120 7.04 -6.01 -0.67
N LEU A 121 7.33 -4.78 -1.11
CA LEU A 121 6.51 -4.06 -2.09
C LEU A 121 6.49 -4.76 -3.46
N LEU A 122 7.58 -5.40 -3.86
CA LEU A 122 7.70 -6.09 -5.15
C LEU A 122 7.18 -7.54 -5.12
N ALA A 123 7.48 -8.29 -4.06
CA ALA A 123 7.18 -9.72 -3.98
C ALA A 123 5.74 -10.03 -3.59
N LEU A 124 5.14 -9.25 -2.68
CA LEU A 124 3.78 -9.55 -2.20
C LEU A 124 2.72 -9.45 -3.29
N PRO A 125 2.70 -8.45 -4.20
CA PRO A 125 1.71 -8.42 -5.29
C PRO A 125 1.84 -9.60 -6.26
N ALA A 126 3.06 -10.13 -6.44
CA ALA A 126 3.26 -11.34 -7.24
C ALA A 126 2.72 -12.59 -6.52
N LEU A 127 2.97 -12.69 -5.21
CA LEU A 127 2.46 -13.78 -4.38
C LEU A 127 0.93 -13.75 -4.26
N GLU A 128 0.34 -12.57 -4.09
CA GLU A 128 -1.12 -12.38 -4.05
C GLU A 128 -1.76 -12.85 -5.36
N ARG A 129 -1.17 -12.54 -6.52
CA ARG A 129 -1.66 -13.04 -7.81
C ARG A 129 -1.58 -14.57 -7.90
N HIS A 130 -0.51 -15.17 -7.40
CA HIS A 130 -0.34 -16.62 -7.39
C HIS A 130 -1.33 -17.32 -6.43
N ILE A 131 -1.55 -16.76 -5.25
CA ILE A 131 -2.55 -17.27 -4.30
C ILE A 131 -3.98 -17.03 -4.83
N ALA A 132 -4.23 -15.90 -5.50
CA ALA A 132 -5.53 -15.62 -6.11
C ALA A 132 -5.88 -16.66 -7.19
N THR A 133 -4.91 -17.21 -7.91
CA THR A 133 -5.17 -18.34 -8.82
C THR A 133 -5.55 -19.65 -8.11
N LEU A 134 -5.26 -19.78 -6.80
CA LEU A 134 -5.70 -20.90 -5.96
C LEU A 134 -7.05 -20.62 -5.25
N SER A 135 -7.57 -19.39 -5.34
CA SER A 135 -8.81 -18.95 -4.69
C SER A 135 -9.96 -18.85 -5.68
N SER A 136 -11.09 -19.49 -5.35
CA SER A 136 -12.37 -19.54 -6.07
C SER A 136 -12.65 -18.34 -7.01
N GLN A 137 -12.75 -18.59 -8.32
CA GLN A 137 -13.15 -17.61 -9.34
C GLN A 137 -14.60 -17.13 -9.11
N ARG A 138 -14.81 -15.84 -8.86
CA ARG A 138 -16.16 -15.30 -8.72
C ARG A 138 -16.72 -14.94 -10.10
N TYR A 139 -17.69 -15.72 -10.60
CA TYR A 139 -18.37 -15.46 -11.86
C TYR A 139 -19.58 -14.55 -11.65
N ARG A 140 -19.69 -13.46 -12.43
CA ARG A 140 -20.85 -12.55 -12.39
C ARG A 140 -21.68 -12.74 -13.65
N VAL A 141 -22.93 -13.17 -13.50
CA VAL A 141 -23.86 -13.38 -14.62
C VAL A 141 -24.99 -12.34 -14.53
N THR A 142 -25.14 -11.50 -15.55
CA THR A 142 -26.23 -10.50 -15.58
C THR A 142 -27.29 -10.97 -16.57
N CYS A 143 -28.44 -11.41 -16.07
CA CYS A 143 -29.55 -11.86 -16.91
C CYS A 143 -30.64 -10.77 -16.99
N ALA A 144 -31.12 -10.46 -18.19
CA ALA A 144 -32.32 -9.66 -18.34
C ALA A 144 -33.54 -10.55 -18.06
N GLY A 145 -34.36 -10.23 -17.04
CA GLY A 145 -35.55 -11.01 -16.71
C GLY A 145 -35.94 -11.01 -15.23
N ASN A 146 -37.01 -11.73 -14.91
CA ASN A 146 -37.70 -11.66 -13.61
C ASN A 146 -37.17 -12.64 -12.55
N GLY A 147 -36.07 -13.36 -12.84
CA GLY A 147 -35.48 -14.37 -11.95
C GLY A 147 -35.87 -15.82 -12.25
N SER A 148 -36.59 -16.08 -13.35
CA SER A 148 -37.00 -17.42 -13.79
C SER A 148 -35.85 -18.35 -14.23
N HIS A 149 -34.65 -17.80 -14.49
CA HIS A 149 -33.49 -18.54 -14.99
C HIS A 149 -32.46 -18.89 -13.91
N LEU A 150 -32.81 -18.76 -12.63
CA LEU A 150 -31.88 -19.05 -11.53
C LEU A 150 -31.49 -20.53 -11.51
N ASP A 151 -32.45 -21.41 -11.73
CA ASP A 151 -32.23 -22.85 -11.78
C ASP A 151 -31.42 -23.25 -13.01
N ASP A 152 -31.71 -22.64 -14.17
CA ASP A 152 -30.95 -22.85 -15.42
C ASP A 152 -29.47 -22.45 -15.27
N VAL A 153 -29.21 -21.30 -14.63
CA VAL A 153 -27.84 -20.84 -14.36
C VAL A 153 -27.14 -21.81 -13.40
N GLY A 154 -27.82 -22.25 -12.33
CA GLY A 154 -27.29 -23.26 -11.42
C GLY A 154 -26.89 -24.56 -12.12
N ALA A 155 -27.75 -25.05 -13.02
CA ALA A 155 -27.51 -26.25 -13.81
C ALA A 155 -26.32 -26.10 -14.77
N LEU A 156 -26.19 -24.96 -15.45
CA LEU A 156 -25.05 -24.65 -16.32
C LEU A 156 -23.70 -24.66 -15.59
N PHE A 157 -23.66 -24.10 -14.38
CA PHE A 157 -22.44 -24.16 -13.55
C PHE A 157 -22.15 -25.59 -13.07
N ALA A 158 -23.18 -26.38 -12.76
CA ALA A 158 -23.02 -27.79 -12.38
C ALA A 158 -22.52 -28.66 -13.54
N GLU A 159 -23.05 -28.50 -14.76
CA GLU A 159 -22.57 -29.18 -15.98
C GLU A 159 -21.11 -28.80 -16.30
N ALA A 160 -20.72 -27.56 -16.02
CA ALA A 160 -19.34 -27.10 -16.17
C ALA A 160 -18.39 -27.59 -15.04
N GLY A 161 -18.89 -28.37 -14.07
CA GLY A 161 -18.09 -28.89 -12.95
C GLY A 161 -17.79 -27.86 -11.86
N LEU A 162 -18.46 -26.70 -11.87
CA LEU A 162 -18.21 -25.59 -10.96
C LEU A 162 -19.16 -25.64 -9.75
N LYS A 163 -18.61 -25.70 -8.53
CA LYS A 163 -19.43 -25.67 -7.30
C LYS A 163 -19.91 -24.26 -6.97
N VAL A 164 -21.21 -24.02 -7.13
CA VAL A 164 -21.86 -22.75 -6.75
C VAL A 164 -21.94 -22.61 -5.22
N ARG A 165 -21.19 -21.67 -4.66
CA ARG A 165 -21.18 -21.38 -3.20
C ARG A 165 -22.28 -20.42 -2.76
N ARG A 166 -22.63 -19.43 -3.58
CA ARG A 166 -23.61 -18.39 -3.22
C ARG A 166 -24.14 -17.69 -4.46
N ILE A 167 -25.45 -17.53 -4.52
CA ILE A 167 -26.16 -16.71 -5.51
C ILE A 167 -26.70 -15.47 -4.80
N VAL A 168 -26.35 -14.27 -5.29
CA VAL A 168 -26.91 -12.99 -4.79
C VAL A 168 -27.74 -12.35 -5.90
N GLN A 169 -29.03 -12.11 -5.62
CA GLN A 169 -29.95 -11.43 -6.54
C GLN A 169 -30.14 -9.97 -6.11
N THR A 170 -29.79 -9.03 -6.97
CA THR A 170 -30.13 -7.61 -6.78
C THR A 170 -31.12 -7.18 -7.84
N LYS A 171 -32.32 -6.77 -7.43
CA LYS A 171 -33.36 -6.18 -8.29
C LYS A 171 -33.08 -4.68 -8.42
N ALA A 172 -32.68 -4.24 -9.61
CA ALA A 172 -32.62 -2.82 -9.97
C ALA A 172 -33.43 -2.62 -11.26
N GLU A 173 -34.44 -1.74 -11.22
CA GLU A 173 -35.28 -1.27 -12.33
C GLU A 173 -35.26 -2.12 -13.63
N ARG A 174 -36.03 -3.23 -13.64
CA ARG A 174 -36.21 -4.20 -14.75
C ARG A 174 -35.03 -5.13 -15.10
N ARG A 175 -33.94 -5.18 -14.33
CA ARG A 175 -32.88 -6.20 -14.48
C ARG A 175 -32.61 -6.96 -13.17
N SER A 176 -32.47 -8.28 -13.28
CA SER A 176 -32.04 -9.14 -12.17
C SER A 176 -30.55 -9.43 -12.32
N ARG A 177 -29.73 -9.01 -11.34
CA ARG A 177 -28.29 -9.31 -11.34
C ARG A 177 -28.03 -10.55 -10.49
N ILE A 178 -27.27 -11.53 -11.00
CA ILE A 178 -26.94 -12.80 -10.34
C ILE A 178 -25.40 -12.86 -10.16
N GLU A 179 -24.93 -12.87 -8.91
CA GLU A 179 -23.51 -13.13 -8.63
C GLU A 179 -23.34 -14.58 -8.18
N VAL A 180 -22.51 -15.36 -8.90
CA VAL A 180 -22.24 -16.77 -8.63
C VAL A 180 -20.79 -16.92 -8.18
N ASN A 181 -20.57 -17.26 -6.90
CA ASN A 181 -19.22 -17.61 -6.47
C ASN A 181 -18.97 -19.09 -6.77
N ALA A 182 -18.05 -19.42 -7.68
CA ALA A 182 -17.81 -20.81 -8.06
C ALA A 182 -16.33 -21.19 -7.93
N SER A 183 -16.05 -22.36 -7.37
CA SER A 183 -14.69 -22.91 -7.30
C SER A 183 -14.62 -24.16 -8.17
N GLY A 184 -13.64 -24.20 -9.07
CA GLY A 184 -13.19 -25.42 -9.74
C GLY A 184 -12.15 -26.15 -8.91
#